data_AF-A0A2J6H863-F1
#
_entry.id   AF-A0A2J6H863-F1
#
_cell.length_a   1.000
_cell.length_b   1.000
_cell.length_c   1.000
_cell.angle_alpha   90.00
_cell.angle_beta   90.00
_cell.angle_gamma   90.00
#
_symmetry.space_group_name_H-M   'P 1'
#
loop_
_entity.id
_entity.type
_entity.pdbx_description
1 polymer ?
#
loop_
_entity_poly.entity_id
_entity_poly.type
_entity_poly.pdbx_seq_one_letter_code
_entity_poly.pdbx_strand_id
1 'polypeptide(L)' 'MIDVAGSYTVILKHGEYFTSYSNLKSVSVGVGQHISTKQAIGTVAVDPSTGDPTVSFTLNKGKEFLNPKSWLADN' A
#
# COMPACT_ATOMS: atom_id res chain seq x y z
N MET A 1 14.84 11.75 18.43
CA MET A 1 13.54 11.67 17.75
C MET A 1 13.48 10.29 17.12
N ILE A 2 12.68 9.37 17.64
CA ILE A 2 12.48 8.08 16.98
C ILE A 2 11.53 8.37 15.83
N ASP A 3 12.04 8.41 14.61
CA ASP A 3 11.21 8.39 13.40
C ASP A 3 10.57 7.00 13.38
N VAL A 4 9.32 6.90 13.82
CA VAL A 4 8.59 5.64 13.73
C VAL A 4 8.32 5.44 12.24
N ALA A 5 9.16 4.60 11.61
CA ALA A 5 8.98 4.16 10.24
C ALA A 5 7.52 3.73 10.00
N GLY A 6 7.01 4.00 8.79
CA GLY A 6 5.60 4.09 8.45
C GLY A 6 4.70 3.08 9.16
N SER A 7 3.84 3.58 10.05
CA SER A 7 3.00 2.75 10.93
C SER A 7 1.66 2.37 10.31
N TYR A 8 1.37 2.86 9.11
CA TYR A 8 0.07 2.67 8.46
C TYR A 8 0.13 1.66 7.33
N THR A 9 -0.97 0.91 7.22
CA THR A 9 -1.26 0.01 6.11
C THR A 9 -2.63 0.33 5.55
N VAL A 10 -2.72 0.49 4.23
CA VAL A 10 -3.99 0.63 3.52
C VAL A 10 -4.26 -0.66 2.76
N ILE A 11 -5.45 -1.23 2.94
CA ILE A 11 -5.91 -2.42 2.21
C ILE A 11 -7.09 -2.01 1.33
N LEU A 12 -6.98 -2.28 0.04
CA LEU A 12 -8.00 -1.99 -0.97
C LEU A 12 -8.61 -3.29 -1.47
N LYS A 13 -9.95 -3.34 -1.51
CA LYS A 13 -10.72 -4.47 -2.04
C LYS A 13 -11.17 -4.18 -3.46
N HIS A 14 -10.77 -5.03 -4.40
CA HIS A 14 -11.11 -4.99 -5.83
C HIS A 14 -11.90 -6.25 -6.20
N GLY A 15 -13.08 -6.43 -5.59
CA GLY A 15 -13.85 -7.68 -5.71
C GLY A 15 -13.24 -8.80 -4.86
N GLU A 16 -12.78 -9.88 -5.49
CA GLU A 16 -12.07 -11.00 -4.82
C GLU A 16 -10.60 -10.69 -4.53
N TYR A 17 -10.06 -9.63 -5.17
CA TYR A 17 -8.67 -9.24 -5.04
C TYR A 17 -8.50 -8.21 -3.93
N PHE A 18 -7.38 -8.31 -3.21
CA PHE A 18 -6.97 -7.39 -2.18
C PHE A 18 -5.55 -6.91 -2.45
N THR A 19 -5.35 -5.60 -2.45
CA THR A 19 -4.01 -5.02 -2.45
C THR A 19 -3.71 -4.34 -1.12
N SER A 20 -2.53 -4.57 -0.56
CA SER A 20 -2.07 -3.89 0.65
C SER A 20 -0.85 -3.02 0.36
N TYR A 21 -0.84 -1.83 0.95
CA TYR A 21 0.25 -0.85 0.88
C TYR A 21 0.68 -0.53 2.30
N SER A 22 1.84 -1.05 2.71
CA SER A 22 2.40 -0.88 4.07
C SER A 22 3.63 0.03 4.03
N ASN A 23 4.10 0.45 5.20
CA ASN A 23 5.14 1.47 5.37
C ASN A 23 4.69 2.86 4.89
N LEU A 24 3.43 3.21 5.15
CA LEU A 24 2.92 4.55 4.90
C LEU A 24 3.17 5.45 6.12
N LYS A 25 3.67 6.66 5.87
CA LYS A 25 3.84 7.74 6.86
C LYS A 25 2.51 8.44 7.18
N SER A 26 1.63 8.53 6.20
CA SER A 26 0.30 9.11 6.34
C SER A 26 -0.70 8.41 5.43
N VAL A 27 -1.97 8.48 5.80
CA VAL A 27 -3.09 7.93 5.04
C VAL A 27 -4.07 9.06 4.70
N SER A 28 -4.54 9.08 3.46
CA SER A 28 -5.46 10.11 2.94
C SER A 28 -6.86 9.56 2.66
N VAL A 29 -7.12 8.30 3.00
CA VAL A 29 -8.40 7.60 2.77
C VAL A 29 -8.94 6.96 4.04
N GLY A 30 -10.26 6.82 4.13
CA GLY A 30 -10.96 6.20 5.25
C GLY A 30 -11.47 4.79 4.94
N VAL A 31 -11.74 4.02 6.00
CA VAL A 31 -12.42 2.72 5.88
C VAL A 31 -13.80 2.92 5.24
N GLY A 32 -14.12 2.10 4.25
CA GLY A 32 -15.40 2.16 3.52
C GLY A 32 -15.46 3.23 2.42
N GLN A 33 -14.42 4.07 2.27
CA GLN A 33 -14.36 5.04 1.19
C GLN A 33 -14.27 4.35 -0.17
N HIS A 34 -15.14 4.74 -1.10
CA HIS A 34 -14.98 4.36 -2.50
C HIS A 34 -13.82 5.15 -3.12
N ILE A 35 -12.94 4.45 -3.83
CA ILE A 35 -11.75 5.04 -4.44
C ILE A 35 -11.73 4.74 -5.93
N SER A 36 -11.17 5.66 -6.71
CA SER A 36 -10.94 5.46 -8.14
C SER A 36 -9.49 5.06 -8.43
N THR A 37 -9.26 4.51 -9.62
CA THR A 37 -7.91 4.22 -10.09
C THR A 37 -7.06 5.51 -10.08
N LYS A 38 -5.77 5.38 -9.71
CA LYS A 38 -4.81 6.49 -9.56
C LYS A 38 -5.10 7.50 -8.43
N GLN A 39 -6.14 7.31 -7.63
CA GLN A 39 -6.39 8.16 -6.46
C GLN A 39 -5.26 8.02 -5.42
N ALA A 40 -4.79 9.14 -4.88
CA ALA A 40 -3.80 9.14 -3.80
C ALA A 40 -4.41 8.55 -2.52
N ILE A 41 -3.70 7.59 -1.91
CA ILE A 41 -4.14 6.90 -0.68
C ILE A 41 -3.29 7.27 0.55
N GLY A 42 -2.15 7.92 0.36
CA GLY A 42 -1.24 8.27 1.45
C GLY A 42 0.15 8.66 0.95
N THR A 43 1.09 8.78 1.88
CA THR A 43 2.49 9.08 1.60
C THR A 43 3.39 7.98 2.17
N VAL A 44 4.36 7.53 1.40
CA VAL A 44 5.33 6.49 1.78
C VAL A 44 6.32 7.02 2.82
N ALA A 45 6.66 6.19 3.79
CA ALA A 45 7.74 6.46 4.73
C ALA A 45 9.11 6.07 4.15
N VAL A 46 10.15 6.72 4.66
CA VAL A 46 11.52 6.34 4.37
C VAL A 46 11.86 5.07 5.15
N ASP A 47 12.44 4.08 4.49
CA ASP A 47 12.97 2.90 5.15
C ASP A 47 14.25 3.29 5.92
N PRO A 48 14.31 3.09 7.24
CA PRO A 48 15.44 3.53 8.05
C PRO A 48 16.73 2.75 7.79
N SER A 49 16.63 1.56 7.16
CA SER A 49 17.77 0.72 6.82
C SER A 49 18.42 1.12 5.50
N THR A 50 17.63 1.60 4.52
CA THR A 50 18.13 1.99 3.19
C THR A 50 18.25 3.49 3.02
N GLY A 51 17.44 4.29 3.73
CA GLY A 51 17.30 5.72 3.52
C GLY A 51 16.37 6.09 2.35
N ASP A 52 15.78 5.11 1.67
CA ASP A 52 14.93 5.31 0.51
C ASP A 52 13.43 5.23 0.84
N PRO A 53 12.56 6.04 0.21
CA PRO A 53 11.11 5.88 0.29
C PRO A 53 10.69 4.53 -0.27
N THR A 54 10.20 3.63 0.60
CA THR A 54 9.87 2.25 0.21
C THR A 54 8.46 1.88 0.62
N VAL A 55 7.69 1.25 -0.27
CA VAL A 55 6.37 0.70 0.05
C VAL A 55 6.41 -0.82 -0.07
N SER A 56 5.82 -1.52 0.90
CA SER A 56 5.55 -2.94 0.74
C SER A 56 4.19 -3.11 0.08
N PHE A 57 4.20 -3.66 -1.14
CA PHE A 57 3.00 -3.95 -1.91
C PHE A 57 2.73 -5.46 -1.94
N THR A 58 1.51 -5.87 -1.59
CA THR A 58 1.10 -7.27 -1.66
C THR A 58 -0.23 -7.40 -2.38
N LEU A 59 -0.37 -8.46 -3.17
CA LEU A 59 -1.60 -8.83 -3.87
C LEU A 59 -2.08 -10.19 -3.38
N ASN A 60 -3.36 -10.27 -3.07
CA ASN A 60 -4.02 -11.50 -2.69
C ASN A 60 -5.33 -11.68 -3.46
N LYS A 61 -5.69 -12.93 -3.77
CA LYS A 61 -7.06 -13.30 -4.17
C LYS A 61 -7.67 -14.16 -3.06
N GLY A 62 -8.62 -13.59 -2.32
CA GLY A 62 -9.10 -14.21 -1.07
C GLY A 62 -7.96 -14.43 -0.07
N LYS A 63 -7.57 -15.70 0.16
CA LYS A 63 -6.48 -16.10 1.07
C LYS A 63 -5.16 -16.45 0.36
N GLU A 64 -5.16 -16.43 -0.98
CA GLU A 64 -4.00 -16.83 -1.79
C GLU A 64 -3.15 -15.59 -2.12
N PHE A 65 -1.87 -15.65 -1.78
CA PHE A 65 -0.88 -14.64 -2.17
C PHE A 65 -0.50 -14.83 -3.65
N LEU A 66 -0.57 -13.76 -4.43
CA LEU A 66 -0.27 -13.76 -5.85
C LEU A 66 1.02 -12.97 -6.14
N ASN A 67 1.64 -13.22 -7.30
CA ASN A 67 2.75 -12.40 -7.77
C ASN A 67 2.24 -10.98 -8.09
N PRO A 68 2.69 -9.93 -7.38
CA PRO A 68 2.19 -8.57 -7.57
C PRO A 68 2.62 -7.95 -8.90
N LYS A 69 3.68 -8.46 -9.55
CA LYS A 69 4.22 -7.88 -10.79
C LYS A 69 3.19 -7.84 -11.91
N SER A 70 2.28 -8.79 -11.97
CA SER A 70 1.20 -8.83 -12.99
C SER A 70 0.13 -7.75 -12.78
N TRP A 71 0.08 -7.11 -11.61
CA TRP A 71 -0.92 -6.10 -11.27
C TRP A 71 -0.41 -4.67 -11.40
N LEU A 72 0.91 -4.50 -11.52
CA LEU A 72 1.50 -3.19 -11.74
C LEU A 72 1.16 -2.72 -13.16
N ALA A 73 0.65 -1.50 -13.27
CA ALA A 73 0.45 -0.87 -14.56
C ALA A 73 1.80 -0.61 -15.24
N ASP A 74 1.85 -0.74 -16.56
CA ASP A 74 3.00 -0.29 -17.34
C ASP A 74 3.14 1.24 -17.21
N ASN A 75 4.40 1.71 -17.11
CA ASN A 75 4.76 3.12 -17.03
C ASN A 75 4.82 3.77 -18.42
#